data_AF-A0A2V8NPI2-F1
#
_entry.id   AF-A0A2V8NPI2-F1
#
_cell.length_a   1.000
_cell.length_b   1.000
_cell.length_c   1.000
_cell.angle_alpha   90.00
_cell.angle_beta   90.00
_cell.angle_gamma   90.00
#
_symmetry.space_group_name_H-M   'P 1'
#
loop_
_entity.id
_entity.type
_entity.pdbx_description
1 polymer ?
#
loop_
_entity_poly.entity_id
_entity_poly.type
_entity_poly.pdbx_seq_one_letter_code
_entity_poly.pdbx_strand_id
1 'polypeptide(L)'
;MADTTSAQSVKRSSQGLSAERESSFEFKTLSQYGVDLTELARQGRLETISGYESKVQRTLRTLARNAKNNPVLVGEALTARNIIVEGVAAMIANGNAPVNLLNKRVFSLNLQSLSSGVRGYEEFKARFENVLSEVKSAKGRIILFIDGLDTLVEDGAGVSSTVTRLEAALAHDELRVIGAATRDAFNQKLARP
;
A
#
# COMPACT_ATOMS: atom_id res chain seq x y z
N MET A 1 -15.78 39.68 48.95
CA MET A 1 -14.40 39.80 48.44
C MET A 1 -13.90 38.37 48.28
N ALA A 2 -14.16 37.75 47.13
CA ALA A 2 -13.24 37.64 45.97
C ALA A 2 -12.17 36.55 46.29
N ASP A 3 -11.92 35.50 45.51
CA ASP A 3 -11.96 35.36 44.06
C ASP A 3 -12.12 33.90 43.60
N THR A 4 -12.62 33.78 42.38
CA THR A 4 -12.73 32.59 41.53
C THR A 4 -11.49 32.51 40.63
N THR A 5 -10.82 31.36 40.46
CA THR A 5 -9.85 31.09 39.37
C THR A 5 -9.62 29.56 39.23
N SER A 6 -10.29 28.90 38.26
CA SER A 6 -9.76 28.35 36.99
C SER A 6 -9.01 27.00 37.13
N ALA A 7 -9.50 25.85 36.66
CA ALA A 7 -9.84 25.40 35.30
C ALA A 7 -8.63 25.19 34.34
N GLN A 8 -8.29 23.91 34.05
CA GLN A 8 -7.93 23.38 32.72
C GLN A 8 -7.59 21.87 32.84
N SER A 9 -8.49 20.96 32.46
CA SER A 9 -8.79 20.49 31.10
C SER A 9 -7.69 19.57 30.51
N VAL A 10 -7.71 18.30 30.90
CA VAL A 10 -7.04 17.21 30.17
C VAL A 10 -8.04 16.58 29.21
N LYS A 11 -8.22 17.20 28.03
CA LYS A 11 -8.93 16.60 26.88
C LYS A 11 -7.91 16.17 25.83
N ARG A 12 -7.38 14.96 25.94
CA ARG A 12 -6.63 14.29 24.87
C ARG A 12 -6.79 12.77 24.98
N SER A 13 -7.96 12.22 24.66
CA SER A 13 -8.11 10.75 24.56
C SER A 13 -9.43 10.27 23.94
N SER A 14 -10.02 10.98 22.98
CA SER A 14 -11.24 10.49 22.29
C SER A 14 -11.21 10.53 20.76
N GLN A 15 -10.13 11.03 20.13
CA GLN A 15 -10.05 11.14 18.67
C GLN A 15 -9.30 9.98 17.98
N GLY A 16 -8.47 9.20 18.69
CA GLY A 16 -7.76 8.05 18.10
C GLY A 16 -8.63 6.79 17.97
N LEU A 17 -9.44 6.50 18.98
CA LEU A 17 -10.22 5.25 19.06
C LEU A 17 -11.37 5.16 18.05
N SER A 18 -11.85 6.30 17.54
CA SER A 18 -12.98 6.37 16.60
C SER A 18 -12.56 6.08 15.17
N ALA A 19 -11.40 6.60 14.73
CA ALA A 19 -10.87 6.38 13.39
C ALA A 19 -10.43 4.93 13.16
N GLU A 20 -9.91 4.27 14.19
CA GLU A 20 -9.47 2.86 14.13
C GLU A 20 -10.65 1.90 13.94
N ARG A 21 -11.78 2.15 14.62
CA ARG A 21 -13.01 1.35 14.47
C ARG A 21 -13.69 1.61 13.13
N GLU A 22 -13.75 2.85 12.64
CA GLU A 22 -14.32 3.14 11.32
C GLU A 22 -13.50 2.50 10.18
N SER A 23 -12.17 2.55 10.27
CA SER A 23 -11.28 2.03 9.23
C SER A 23 -11.28 0.50 9.10
N SER A 24 -11.59 -0.21 10.20
CA SER A 24 -11.64 -1.68 10.25
C SER A 24 -12.89 -2.24 9.54
N PHE A 25 -13.99 -1.47 9.50
CA PHE A 25 -15.21 -1.84 8.78
C PHE A 25 -15.18 -1.41 7.31
N GLU A 26 -14.45 -0.33 6.96
CA GLU A 26 -14.41 0.22 5.60
C GLU A 26 -13.62 -0.67 4.61
N PHE A 27 -12.66 -1.48 5.09
CA PHE A 27 -11.75 -2.29 4.26
C PHE A 27 -11.60 -3.73 4.75
N LYS A 28 -12.71 -4.48 4.82
CA LYS A 28 -12.75 -5.84 5.38
C LYS A 28 -11.85 -6.81 4.62
N THR A 29 -11.89 -6.81 3.29
CA THR A 29 -11.14 -7.73 2.45
C THR A 29 -9.66 -7.37 2.45
N LEU A 30 -9.34 -6.09 2.32
CA LEU A 30 -7.97 -5.58 2.36
C LEU A 30 -7.30 -5.88 3.71
N SER A 31 -8.04 -5.76 4.82
CA SER A 31 -7.50 -6.08 6.15
C SER A 31 -7.32 -7.58 6.38
N GLN A 32 -8.05 -8.42 5.64
CA GLN A 32 -7.90 -9.88 5.70
C GLN A 32 -6.66 -10.37 4.96
N TYR A 33 -6.33 -9.76 3.82
CA TYR A 33 -5.26 -10.21 2.93
C TYR A 33 -4.04 -9.29 2.90
N GLY A 34 -4.12 -8.14 3.56
CA GLY A 34 -3.07 -7.15 3.60
C GLY A 34 -2.77 -6.66 5.02
N VAL A 35 -1.65 -5.97 5.14
CA VAL A 35 -1.15 -5.41 6.40
C VAL A 35 -1.00 -3.90 6.23
N ASP A 36 -1.56 -3.12 7.16
CA ASP A 36 -1.35 -1.67 7.18
C ASP A 36 0.02 -1.34 7.77
N LEU A 37 0.97 -1.04 6.90
CA LEU A 37 2.32 -0.66 7.29
C LEU A 37 2.37 0.74 7.90
N THR A 38 1.49 1.65 7.49
CA THR A 38 1.44 3.00 8.08
C THR A 38 0.99 2.93 9.53
N GLU A 39 0.04 2.06 9.83
CA GLU A 39 -0.41 1.85 11.20
C GLU A 39 0.64 1.15 12.06
N LEU A 40 1.30 0.11 11.53
CA LEU A 40 2.45 -0.49 12.21
C LEU A 40 3.57 0.54 12.47
N ALA A 41 3.79 1.48 11.55
CA ALA A 41 4.77 2.54 11.73
C ALA A 41 4.39 3.49 12.86
N ARG A 42 3.12 3.91 12.94
CA ARG A 42 2.61 4.75 14.05
C ARG A 42 2.76 4.07 15.40
N GLN A 43 2.62 2.76 15.43
CA GLN A 43 2.79 1.93 16.63
C GLN A 43 4.27 1.66 16.96
N GLY A 44 5.22 2.12 16.14
CA GLY A 44 6.66 1.86 16.33
C GLY A 44 7.04 0.39 16.11
N ARG A 45 6.25 -0.36 15.34
CA ARG A 45 6.43 -1.81 15.11
C ARG A 45 7.17 -2.14 13.82
N LEU A 46 7.50 -1.15 12.99
CA LEU A 46 8.35 -1.34 11.82
C LEU A 46 9.82 -1.26 12.22
N GLU A 47 10.62 -2.20 11.72
CA GLU A 47 12.05 -2.22 11.97
C GLU A 47 12.75 -1.15 11.13
N THR A 48 13.59 -0.33 11.75
CA THR A 48 14.29 0.74 11.03
C THR A 48 15.62 0.19 10.50
N ILE A 49 15.63 -0.25 9.25
CA ILE A 49 16.83 -0.79 8.60
C ILE A 49 17.50 0.31 7.77
N SER A 50 18.77 0.58 8.04
CA SER A 50 19.56 1.61 7.35
C SER A 50 20.07 1.13 5.98
N GLY A 51 20.37 2.09 5.08
CA GLY A 51 20.99 1.83 3.78
C GLY A 51 20.04 1.86 2.58
N TYR A 52 18.75 2.12 2.80
CA TYR A 52 17.71 2.20 1.75
C TYR A 52 17.08 3.59 1.60
N GLU A 53 17.59 4.60 2.32
CA GLU A 53 17.00 5.94 2.42
C GLU A 53 16.88 6.61 1.04
N SER A 54 17.90 6.48 0.19
CA SER A 54 17.89 7.03 -1.17
C SER A 54 16.77 6.40 -2.03
N LYS A 55 16.51 5.10 -1.86
CA LYS A 55 15.45 4.38 -2.56
C LYS A 55 14.08 4.75 -2.01
N VAL A 56 13.92 4.84 -0.69
CA VAL A 56 12.69 5.34 -0.04
C VAL A 56 12.33 6.73 -0.57
N GLN A 57 13.29 7.65 -0.59
CA GLN A 57 13.10 9.00 -1.11
C GLN A 57 12.73 9.02 -2.60
N ARG A 58 13.33 8.15 -3.41
CA ARG A 58 13.01 8.01 -4.84
C ARG A 58 11.59 7.47 -5.05
N THR A 59 11.18 6.50 -4.25
CA THR A 59 9.83 5.92 -4.27
C THR A 59 8.79 6.97 -3.88
N LEU A 60 9.00 7.69 -2.78
CA LEU A 60 8.14 8.82 -2.36
C LEU A 60 8.02 9.89 -3.46
N ARG A 61 9.14 10.27 -4.07
CA ARG A 61 9.16 11.27 -5.16
C ARG A 61 8.35 10.81 -6.37
N THR A 62 8.36 9.52 -6.67
CA THR A 62 7.58 8.95 -7.78
C THR A 62 6.09 8.94 -7.44
N LEU A 63 5.73 8.48 -6.23
CA LEU A 63 4.34 8.50 -5.72
C LEU A 63 3.73 9.91 -5.68
N ALA A 64 4.55 10.92 -5.48
CA ALA A 64 4.13 12.32 -5.41
C ALA A 64 3.88 12.97 -6.79
N ARG A 65 4.11 12.27 -7.90
CA ARG A 65 3.86 12.82 -9.25
C ARG A 65 2.36 12.87 -9.58
N ASN A 66 1.98 13.77 -10.49
CA ASN A 66 0.63 13.87 -11.02
C ASN A 66 0.34 12.84 -12.14
N ALA A 67 1.38 12.24 -12.72
CA ALA A 67 1.26 11.20 -13.76
C ALA A 67 2.41 10.20 -13.60
N LYS A 68 2.19 8.94 -14.01
CA LYS A 68 3.16 7.84 -13.86
C LYS A 68 3.69 7.75 -12.41
N ASN A 69 2.76 7.77 -11.45
CA ASN A 69 3.01 7.84 -10.02
C ASN A 69 3.05 6.46 -9.33
N ASN A 70 3.17 5.39 -10.12
CA ASN A 70 3.19 4.00 -9.66
C ASN A 70 4.63 3.46 -9.77
N PRO A 71 5.46 3.56 -8.71
CA PRO A 71 6.83 3.06 -8.75
C PRO A 71 6.86 1.53 -8.80
N VAL A 72 7.87 0.99 -9.50
CA VAL A 72 8.17 -0.45 -9.54
C VAL A 72 9.60 -0.68 -9.03
N LEU A 73 9.74 -1.50 -8.00
CA LEU A 73 11.02 -1.95 -7.45
C LEU A 73 11.50 -3.15 -8.28
N VAL A 74 12.54 -2.94 -9.11
CA VAL A 74 13.02 -3.95 -10.07
C VAL A 74 14.38 -4.50 -9.65
N GLY A 75 14.49 -5.83 -9.55
CA GLY A 75 15.77 -6.51 -9.31
C GLY A 75 16.32 -6.37 -7.88
N GLU A 76 15.51 -5.83 -6.97
CA GLU A 76 15.82 -5.77 -5.54
C GLU A 76 15.62 -7.16 -4.90
N ALA A 77 16.45 -7.51 -3.93
CA ALA A 77 16.21 -8.67 -3.07
C ALA A 77 14.87 -8.52 -2.32
N LEU A 78 14.20 -9.63 -1.97
CA LEU A 78 12.91 -9.59 -1.28
C LEU A 78 12.96 -8.75 0.01
N THR A 79 14.00 -8.95 0.81
CA THR A 79 14.25 -8.17 2.03
C THR A 79 14.34 -6.67 1.75
N ALA A 80 15.04 -6.29 0.68
CA ALA A 80 15.19 -4.88 0.29
C ALA A 80 13.86 -4.23 -0.11
N ARG A 81 12.97 -4.97 -0.81
CA ARG A 81 11.65 -4.48 -1.23
C ARG A 81 10.80 -4.10 -0.01
N ASN A 82 10.73 -5.00 0.97
CA ASN A 82 9.97 -4.79 2.19
C ASN A 82 10.51 -3.59 2.98
N ILE A 83 11.83 -3.49 3.15
CA ILE A 83 12.48 -2.35 3.83
C ILE A 83 12.12 -1.02 3.15
N ILE A 84 12.16 -0.96 1.82
CA ILE A 84 11.85 0.27 1.09
C ILE A 84 10.38 0.68 1.33
N VAL A 85 9.45 -0.27 1.27
CA VAL A 85 8.01 0.02 1.45
C VAL A 85 7.70 0.39 2.89
N GLU A 86 8.28 -0.30 3.86
CA GLU A 86 8.19 0.03 5.29
C GLU A 86 8.75 1.42 5.57
N GLY A 87 9.89 1.78 4.98
CA GLY A 87 10.46 3.12 5.06
C GLY A 87 9.53 4.20 4.46
N VAL A 88 8.87 3.91 3.33
CA VAL A 88 7.85 4.80 2.76
C VAL A 88 6.68 4.98 3.72
N ALA A 89 6.18 3.89 4.31
CA ALA A 89 5.08 3.92 5.27
C ALA A 89 5.43 4.72 6.53
N ALA A 90 6.65 4.56 7.06
CA ALA A 90 7.17 5.29 8.21
C ALA A 90 7.30 6.79 7.93
N MET A 91 7.80 7.16 6.75
CA MET A 91 7.90 8.58 6.36
C MET A 91 6.53 9.24 6.25
N ILE A 92 5.53 8.55 5.70
CA ILE A 92 4.15 9.03 5.65
C ILE A 92 3.54 9.13 7.05
N ALA A 93 3.72 8.11 7.90
CA ALA A 93 3.20 8.07 9.27
C ALA A 93 3.75 9.22 10.13
N ASN A 94 5.04 9.54 9.97
CA ASN A 94 5.72 10.61 10.71
C ASN A 94 5.48 12.01 10.13
N GLY A 95 4.70 12.15 9.05
CA GLY A 95 4.48 13.43 8.38
C GLY A 95 5.68 13.95 7.57
N ASN A 96 6.71 13.12 7.37
CA ASN A 96 7.92 13.43 6.62
C ASN A 96 7.79 13.06 5.13
N ALA A 97 6.62 13.30 4.53
CA ALA A 97 6.34 13.00 3.14
C ALA A 97 5.82 14.25 2.40
N PRO A 98 5.91 14.29 1.06
CA PRO A 98 5.25 15.32 0.25
C PRO A 98 3.78 15.52 0.64
N VAL A 99 3.30 16.78 0.59
CA VAL A 99 1.95 17.17 1.08
C VAL A 99 0.83 16.30 0.49
N ASN A 100 0.97 15.90 -0.77
CA ASN A 100 0.00 15.09 -1.49
C ASN A 100 0.04 13.60 -1.12
N LEU A 101 0.98 13.18 -0.27
CA LEU A 101 1.08 11.83 0.31
C LEU A 101 0.77 11.82 1.81
N LEU A 102 0.69 12.98 2.45
CA LEU A 102 0.28 13.08 3.85
C LEU A 102 -1.11 12.45 4.05
N ASN A 103 -1.29 11.82 5.20
CA ASN A 103 -2.53 11.14 5.60
C ASN A 103 -2.95 9.94 4.73
N LYS A 104 -2.12 9.51 3.78
CA LYS A 104 -2.34 8.24 3.07
C LYS A 104 -1.90 7.06 3.93
N ARG A 105 -2.46 5.89 3.62
CA ARG A 105 -2.11 4.62 4.26
C ARG A 105 -1.42 3.72 3.24
N VAL A 106 -0.37 3.05 3.65
CA VAL A 106 0.38 2.07 2.86
C VAL A 106 -0.01 0.68 3.32
N PHE A 107 -0.62 -0.09 2.42
CA PHE A 107 -0.99 -1.47 2.67
C PHE A 107 -0.08 -2.40 1.88
N SER A 108 0.47 -3.43 2.54
CA SER A 108 1.17 -4.52 1.88
C SER A 108 0.20 -5.66 1.61
N LEU A 109 -0.04 -5.99 0.34
CA LEU A 109 -0.88 -7.12 -0.05
C LEU A 109 -0.07 -8.42 -0.05
N ASN A 110 -0.60 -9.46 0.59
CA ASN A 110 -0.01 -10.79 0.56
C ASN A 110 -0.73 -11.68 -0.46
N LEU A 111 -0.08 -11.92 -1.61
CA LEU A 111 -0.61 -12.79 -2.66
C LEU A 111 -0.74 -14.25 -2.21
N GLN A 112 0.15 -14.73 -1.31
CA GLN A 112 0.08 -16.09 -0.75
C GLN A 112 -1.16 -16.26 0.13
N SER A 113 -1.52 -15.24 0.91
CA SER A 113 -2.75 -15.27 1.71
C SER A 113 -4.00 -15.32 0.83
N LEU A 114 -3.99 -14.60 -0.30
CA LEU A 114 -5.07 -14.63 -1.29
C LEU A 114 -5.22 -16.00 -1.95
N SER A 115 -4.11 -16.66 -2.28
CA SER A 115 -4.09 -18.00 -2.89
C SER A 115 -4.26 -19.13 -1.87
N SER A 116 -4.22 -18.85 -0.57
CA SER A 116 -4.42 -19.88 0.45
C SER A 116 -5.89 -20.30 0.53
N GLY A 117 -6.12 -21.62 0.53
CA GLY A 117 -7.46 -22.20 0.72
C GLY A 117 -8.44 -21.96 -0.43
N VAL A 118 -8.00 -21.41 -1.56
CA VAL A 118 -8.84 -21.33 -2.77
C VAL A 118 -8.82 -22.67 -3.50
N ARG A 119 -9.97 -23.10 -4.00
CA ARG A 119 -10.10 -24.36 -4.76
C ARG A 119 -9.79 -24.20 -6.25
N GLY A 120 -9.70 -22.96 -6.72
CA GLY A 120 -9.42 -22.65 -8.11
C GLY A 120 -9.12 -21.17 -8.33
N TYR A 121 -8.60 -20.88 -9.51
CA TYR A 121 -8.12 -19.55 -9.91
C TYR A 121 -9.22 -18.46 -9.90
N GLU A 122 -10.46 -18.81 -10.27
CA GLU A 122 -11.58 -17.86 -10.25
C GLU A 122 -11.85 -17.28 -8.86
N GLU A 123 -11.65 -18.07 -7.80
CA GLU A 123 -11.83 -17.62 -6.42
C GLU A 123 -10.71 -16.66 -5.99
N PHE A 124 -9.47 -16.96 -6.39
CA PHE A 124 -8.34 -16.04 -6.22
C PHE A 124 -8.61 -14.69 -6.89
N LYS A 125 -9.05 -14.73 -8.16
CA LYS A 125 -9.39 -13.54 -8.93
C LYS A 125 -10.49 -12.73 -8.25
N ALA A 126 -11.57 -13.37 -7.82
CA ALA A 126 -12.65 -12.69 -7.10
C ALA A 126 -12.14 -11.99 -5.82
N ARG A 127 -11.29 -12.65 -5.03
CA ARG A 127 -10.69 -12.05 -3.83
C ARG A 127 -9.80 -10.85 -4.17
N PHE A 128 -8.95 -10.97 -5.19
CA PHE A 128 -8.07 -9.89 -5.63
C PHE A 128 -8.86 -8.68 -6.17
N GLU A 129 -9.89 -8.90 -6.99
CA GLU A 129 -10.76 -7.84 -7.50
C GLU A 129 -11.51 -7.12 -6.37
N ASN A 130 -11.95 -7.86 -5.34
CA ASN A 130 -12.57 -7.26 -4.16
C ASN A 130 -11.60 -6.35 -3.41
N VAL A 131 -10.34 -6.77 -3.24
CA VAL A 131 -9.28 -5.93 -2.66
C VAL A 131 -9.10 -4.66 -3.51
N LEU A 132 -8.96 -4.78 -4.83
CA LEU A 132 -8.81 -3.60 -5.69
C LEU A 132 -10.02 -2.65 -5.60
N SER A 133 -11.24 -3.19 -5.54
CA SER A 133 -12.46 -2.40 -5.38
C SER A 133 -12.48 -1.62 -4.06
N GLU A 134 -12.05 -2.24 -2.95
CA GLU A 134 -11.91 -1.56 -1.66
C GLU A 134 -10.87 -0.44 -1.72
N VAL A 135 -9.71 -0.67 -2.37
CA VAL A 135 -8.69 0.37 -2.55
C VAL A 135 -9.20 1.53 -3.42
N LYS A 136 -9.92 1.24 -4.51
CA LYS A 136 -10.54 2.27 -5.36
C LYS A 136 -11.56 3.09 -4.57
N SER A 137 -12.38 2.42 -3.75
CA SER A 137 -13.38 3.06 -2.90
C SER A 137 -12.75 3.99 -1.85
N ALA A 138 -11.47 3.77 -1.51
CA ALA A 138 -10.72 4.67 -0.66
C ALA A 138 -10.39 6.03 -1.31
N LYS A 139 -10.72 6.25 -2.59
CA LYS A 139 -10.55 7.52 -3.33
C LYS A 139 -9.11 8.07 -3.23
N GLY A 140 -8.14 7.19 -3.45
CA GLY A 140 -6.72 7.53 -3.42
C GLY A 140 -6.12 7.73 -2.02
N ARG A 141 -6.85 7.45 -0.93
CA ARG A 141 -6.30 7.45 0.45
C ARG A 141 -5.35 6.28 0.71
N ILE A 142 -5.40 5.23 -0.10
CA ILE A 142 -4.58 4.01 0.07
C ILE A 142 -3.54 3.94 -1.05
N ILE A 143 -2.32 3.57 -0.65
CA ILE A 143 -1.23 3.15 -1.51
C ILE A 143 -1.07 1.65 -1.29
N LEU A 144 -1.21 0.86 -2.34
CA LEU A 144 -1.14 -0.60 -2.27
C LEU A 144 0.24 -1.07 -2.72
N PHE A 145 0.95 -1.79 -1.88
CA PHE A 145 2.17 -2.52 -2.25
C PHE A 145 1.81 -3.94 -2.68
N ILE A 146 2.30 -4.35 -3.85
CA ILE A 146 2.12 -5.70 -4.38
C ILE A 146 3.50 -6.24 -4.76
N ASP A 147 3.99 -7.22 -3.98
CA ASP A 147 5.16 -8.00 -4.34
C ASP A 147 4.75 -9.17 -5.23
N GLY A 148 5.55 -9.47 -6.24
CA GLY A 148 5.28 -10.57 -7.16
C GLY A 148 4.25 -10.22 -8.25
N LEU A 149 4.21 -8.98 -8.75
CA LEU A 149 3.34 -8.63 -9.89
C LEU A 149 3.59 -9.52 -11.12
N ASP A 150 4.80 -10.05 -11.25
CA ASP A 150 5.22 -11.02 -12.26
C ASP A 150 4.58 -12.38 -12.08
N THR A 151 4.38 -12.86 -10.84
CA THR A 151 3.64 -14.12 -10.59
C THR A 151 2.19 -14.07 -11.07
N LEU A 152 1.58 -12.87 -11.09
CA LEU A 152 0.28 -12.66 -11.71
C LEU A 152 0.36 -12.68 -13.24
N VAL A 153 1.49 -12.37 -13.86
CA VAL A 153 1.59 -12.30 -15.33
C VAL A 153 1.95 -13.67 -15.94
N GLU A 154 2.71 -14.50 -15.22
CA GLU A 154 3.31 -15.73 -15.76
C GLU A 154 2.36 -16.94 -15.85
N ASP A 155 1.26 -16.99 -15.09
CA ASP A 155 0.43 -18.21 -14.98
C ASP A 155 -0.47 -18.48 -16.20
N GLY A 156 -0.42 -17.65 -17.26
CA GLY A 156 -0.89 -17.94 -18.62
C GLY A 156 -2.39 -18.25 -18.84
N ALA A 157 -3.18 -18.55 -17.79
CA ALA A 157 -4.48 -19.22 -17.88
C ALA A 157 -5.67 -18.42 -17.31
N GLY A 158 -5.55 -17.10 -17.14
CA GLY A 158 -6.70 -16.27 -16.74
C GLY A 158 -6.38 -14.89 -16.15
N VAL A 159 -5.12 -14.65 -15.78
CA VAL A 159 -4.67 -13.42 -15.11
C VAL A 159 -4.53 -12.21 -16.03
N SER A 160 -4.51 -12.42 -17.34
CA SER A 160 -4.49 -11.34 -18.33
C SER A 160 -5.61 -10.32 -18.07
N SER A 161 -6.81 -10.78 -17.71
CA SER A 161 -7.95 -9.90 -17.44
C SER A 161 -7.79 -9.02 -16.19
N THR A 162 -7.17 -9.56 -15.14
CA THR A 162 -6.96 -8.84 -13.87
C THR A 162 -5.75 -7.91 -13.96
N VAL A 163 -4.69 -8.31 -14.65
CA VAL A 163 -3.55 -7.42 -14.98
C VAL A 163 -4.01 -6.27 -15.85
N THR A 164 -4.84 -6.53 -16.87
CA THR A 164 -5.40 -5.48 -17.73
C THR A 164 -6.26 -4.50 -16.94
N ARG A 165 -7.09 -4.98 -15.99
CA ARG A 165 -7.87 -4.09 -15.11
C ARG A 165 -7.00 -3.28 -14.18
N LEU A 166 -5.96 -3.88 -13.61
CA LEU A 166 -4.99 -3.17 -12.79
C LEU A 166 -4.31 -2.07 -13.64
N GLU A 167 -3.82 -2.40 -14.82
CA GLU A 167 -3.23 -1.44 -15.76
C GLU A 167 -4.19 -0.31 -16.12
N ALA A 168 -5.45 -0.61 -16.41
CA ALA A 168 -6.48 0.40 -16.67
C ALA A 168 -6.71 1.31 -15.44
N ALA A 169 -6.82 0.74 -14.25
CA ALA A 169 -7.01 1.50 -13.02
C ALA A 169 -5.80 2.42 -12.70
N LEU A 170 -4.59 1.97 -13.01
CA LEU A 170 -3.36 2.77 -12.88
C LEU A 170 -3.29 3.88 -13.93
N ALA A 171 -3.75 3.62 -15.16
CA ALA A 171 -3.79 4.61 -16.24
C ALA A 171 -4.78 5.76 -15.96
N HIS A 172 -5.86 5.47 -15.24
CA HIS A 172 -6.88 6.45 -14.86
C HIS A 172 -6.64 7.13 -13.50
N ASP A 173 -5.48 6.90 -12.86
CA ASP A 173 -5.12 7.44 -11.52
C ASP A 173 -6.15 7.07 -10.41
N GLU A 174 -6.91 5.99 -10.62
CA GLU A 174 -7.89 5.48 -9.63
C GLU A 174 -7.20 4.74 -8.47
N LEU A 175 -5.98 4.25 -8.71
CA LEU A 175 -5.18 3.48 -7.78
C LEU A 175 -3.76 4.03 -7.73
N ARG A 176 -3.16 4.00 -6.53
CA ARG A 176 -1.71 4.12 -6.36
C ARG A 176 -1.13 2.80 -5.89
N VAL A 177 -0.15 2.33 -6.64
CA VAL A 177 0.50 1.05 -6.40
C VAL A 177 2.02 1.23 -6.34
N ILE A 178 2.65 0.55 -5.39
CA ILE A 178 4.07 0.23 -5.42
C ILE A 178 4.17 -1.22 -5.86
N GLY A 179 4.74 -1.45 -7.04
CA GLY A 179 4.97 -2.81 -7.54
C GLY A 179 6.36 -3.30 -7.19
N ALA A 180 6.54 -4.61 -7.09
CA ALA A 180 7.86 -5.21 -7.18
C ALA A 180 7.87 -6.36 -8.20
N ALA A 181 8.97 -6.45 -8.94
CA ALA A 181 9.17 -7.45 -9.99
C ALA A 181 10.64 -7.84 -10.11
N THR A 182 10.89 -9.04 -10.60
CA THR A 182 12.25 -9.47 -10.96
C THR A 182 12.76 -8.71 -12.19
N ARG A 183 14.10 -8.66 -12.34
CA ARG A 183 14.77 -8.00 -13.49
C ARG A 183 14.36 -8.68 -14.80
N ASP A 184 14.26 -10.01 -14.78
CA ASP A 184 13.90 -10.83 -15.94
C ASP A 184 12.45 -10.58 -16.36
N ALA A 185 11.49 -10.59 -15.43
CA ALA A 185 10.10 -10.28 -15.72
C ALA A 185 9.91 -8.85 -16.24
N PHE A 186 10.61 -7.87 -15.67
CA PHE A 186 10.57 -6.49 -16.14
C PHE A 186 11.09 -6.35 -17.59
N ASN A 187 12.21 -7.00 -17.90
CA ASN A 187 12.79 -6.99 -19.25
C ASN A 187 11.89 -7.68 -20.27
N GLN A 188 11.28 -8.82 -19.91
CA GLN A 188 10.36 -9.55 -20.78
C GLN A 188 9.11 -8.73 -21.11
N LYS A 189 8.61 -7.94 -20.16
CA LYS A 189 7.46 -7.06 -20.37
C LYS A 189 7.77 -5.84 -21.24
N LEU A 190 9.01 -5.31 -21.19
CA LEU A 190 9.48 -4.26 -22.10
C LEU A 190 9.82 -4.77 -23.51
N ALA A 191 10.14 -6.06 -23.64
CA ALA A 191 10.48 -6.68 -24.91
C ALA A 191 9.24 -7.07 -25.75
N ARG A 192 8.03 -7.01 -25.19
CA ARG A 192 6.79 -7.17 -25.95
C ARG A 192 6.36 -5.81 -26.52
N PRO A 193 6.32 -5.66 -27.87
CA PRO A 193 5.94 -4.42 -28.53
C PRO A 193 4.46 -4.06 -28.34
#